data_AF-A7WQ20-F1
#
_entry.id   AF-A7WQ20-F1
#
_cell.length_a   1.000
_cell.length_b   1.000
_cell.length_c   1.000
_cell.angle_alpha   90.00
_cell.angle_beta   90.00
_cell.angle_gamma   90.00
#
_symmetry.space_group_name_H-M   'P 1'
#
loop_
_entity.id
_entity.type
_entity.pdbx_description
1 polymer ?
#
loop_
_entity_poly.entity_id
_entity_poly.type
_entity_poly.pdbx_seq_one_letter_code
_entity_poly.pdbx_strand_id
1 'polypeptide(L)'
;MQLWNLSLLILNLLVAARGDRSAPCCEVCESGKEHYYSIPSPDEPNAQCGETCMMPSRFKFWKLFEPKLSKGTCASKGFTKYVSTETDGVWPLANTNDRYVQGNSSLEVVKTPRIVV
;
A
#
# COMPACT_ATOMS: atom_id res chain seq x y z
N MET A 1 45.07 -37.43 4.38
CA MET A 1 43.68 -37.62 3.93
C MET A 1 42.75 -37.20 5.06
N GLN A 2 42.44 -35.91 5.16
CA GLN A 2 41.46 -35.37 6.12
C GLN A 2 40.15 -35.16 5.38
N LEU A 3 39.31 -36.20 5.46
CA LEU A 3 37.87 -36.06 5.34
C LEU A 3 37.45 -35.14 6.49
N TRP A 4 36.79 -34.01 6.22
CA TRP A 4 35.84 -33.27 7.08
C TRP A 4 35.43 -31.99 6.32
N ASN A 5 34.31 -32.05 5.60
CA ASN A 5 33.37 -30.93 5.41
C ASN A 5 32.27 -31.35 4.41
N LEU A 6 31.34 -32.17 4.89
CA LEU A 6 30.09 -32.51 4.21
C LEU A 6 28.91 -31.84 4.95
N SER A 7 29.00 -30.54 5.20
CA SER A 7 27.86 -29.79 5.72
C SER A 7 27.94 -28.33 5.31
N LEU A 8 27.59 -28.06 4.06
CA LEU A 8 27.12 -26.75 3.63
C LEU A 8 25.70 -26.93 3.08
N LEU A 9 24.77 -27.05 4.03
CA LEU A 9 23.41 -26.57 3.88
C LEU A 9 23.49 -25.10 3.45
N ILE A 10 23.31 -24.80 2.17
CA ILE A 10 23.05 -23.43 1.72
C ILE A 10 21.74 -23.45 0.93
N LEU A 11 20.66 -23.35 1.72
CA LEU A 11 19.52 -22.45 1.53
C LEU A 11 19.20 -22.13 0.06
N ASN A 12 18.27 -22.87 -0.53
CA ASN A 12 17.65 -22.46 -1.78
C ASN A 12 16.96 -21.10 -1.57
N LEU A 13 17.53 -20.11 -2.23
CA LEU A 13 17.17 -18.71 -2.22
C LEU A 13 15.76 -18.56 -2.80
N LEU A 14 14.74 -18.39 -1.95
CA LEU A 14 13.46 -17.84 -2.37
C LEU A 14 13.69 -16.37 -2.73
N VAL A 15 13.93 -16.11 -4.01
CA VAL A 15 13.96 -14.75 -4.56
C VAL A 15 12.54 -14.20 -4.49
N ALA A 16 12.25 -13.42 -3.45
CA ALA A 16 11.11 -12.53 -3.45
C ALA A 16 11.37 -11.45 -4.51
N ALA A 17 10.56 -11.43 -5.58
CA ALA A 17 10.57 -10.37 -6.57
C ALA A 17 10.31 -9.02 -5.85
N ARG A 18 11.35 -8.21 -5.70
CA ARG A 18 11.22 -6.83 -5.23
C ARG A 18 10.85 -6.01 -6.45
N GLY A 19 9.56 -5.65 -6.58
CA GLY A 19 9.14 -4.59 -7.48
C GLY A 19 9.94 -3.32 -7.19
N ASP A 20 10.27 -2.59 -8.25
CA ASP A 20 11.04 -1.35 -8.20
C ASP A 20 10.35 -0.36 -7.24
N ARG A 21 11.02 0.00 -6.14
CA ARG A 21 10.38 0.65 -4.97
C ARG A 21 10.05 2.14 -5.19
N SER A 22 10.17 2.64 -6.41
CA SER A 22 9.99 4.07 -6.69
C SER A 22 8.75 4.41 -7.52
N ALA A 23 8.11 3.44 -8.18
CA ALA A 23 6.90 3.69 -8.97
C ALA A 23 5.67 3.11 -8.27
N PRO A 24 4.52 3.82 -8.26
CA PRO A 24 3.27 3.26 -7.75
C PRO A 24 2.84 2.02 -8.57
N CYS A 25 2.26 1.02 -7.91
CA CYS A 25 1.83 -0.23 -8.55
C CYS A 25 0.62 -0.09 -9.46
N CYS A 26 -0.21 0.91 -9.18
CA CYS A 26 -1.63 0.83 -9.46
C CYS A 26 -2.14 2.09 -10.16
N GLU A 27 -1.26 2.83 -10.85
CA GLU A 27 -1.64 3.94 -11.74
C GLU A 27 -2.48 3.45 -12.94
N VAL A 28 -2.19 2.23 -13.43
CA VAL A 28 -2.92 1.59 -14.52
C VAL A 28 -3.21 0.14 -14.15
N CYS A 29 -4.48 -0.24 -14.19
CA CYS A 29 -4.86 -1.63 -13.95
C CYS A 29 -4.65 -2.52 -15.18
N GLU A 30 -4.02 -3.68 -14.94
CA GLU A 30 -3.96 -4.77 -15.90
C GLU A 30 -5.37 -5.23 -16.32
N SER A 31 -5.45 -5.85 -17.50
CA SER A 31 -6.71 -6.35 -18.06
C SER A 31 -7.52 -7.20 -17.06
N GLY A 32 -8.80 -6.88 -16.92
CA GLY A 32 -9.74 -7.57 -16.03
C GLY A 32 -9.72 -7.10 -14.58
N LYS A 33 -8.76 -6.26 -14.18
CA LYS A 33 -8.76 -5.58 -12.88
C LYS A 33 -9.36 -4.18 -13.02
N GLU A 34 -9.89 -3.66 -11.92
CA GLU A 34 -10.41 -2.30 -11.82
C GLU A 34 -9.79 -1.58 -10.62
N HIS A 35 -9.82 -0.25 -10.62
CA HIS A 35 -9.39 0.55 -9.48
C HIS A 35 -10.42 0.47 -8.35
N TYR A 36 -9.92 0.23 -7.14
CA TYR A 36 -10.65 0.37 -5.90
C TYR A 36 -9.82 1.20 -4.93
N TYR A 37 -10.50 1.92 -4.05
CA TYR A 37 -9.85 2.72 -3.02
C TYR A 37 -10.53 2.54 -1.67
N SER A 38 -9.79 2.80 -0.60
CA SER A 38 -10.29 2.76 0.77
C SER A 38 -9.66 3.91 1.56
N ILE A 39 -10.48 4.62 2.34
CA ILE A 39 -10.01 5.66 3.28
C ILE A 39 -10.44 5.20 4.68
N PRO A 40 -9.60 4.43 5.39
CA PRO A 40 -9.99 3.79 6.65
C PRO A 40 -10.41 4.80 7.72
N SER A 41 -9.69 5.92 7.81
CA SER A 41 -9.92 7.01 8.78
C SER A 41 -9.97 8.38 8.08
N PRO A 42 -11.11 8.75 7.47
CA PRO A 42 -11.22 10.00 6.70
C PRO A 42 -11.18 11.26 7.58
N ASP A 43 -11.53 11.14 8.86
CA ASP A 43 -11.60 12.26 9.81
C ASP A 43 -10.28 12.49 10.55
N GLU A 44 -9.26 11.66 10.33
CA GLU A 44 -7.95 11.84 10.94
C GLU A 44 -7.16 12.97 10.23
N PRO A 45 -6.37 13.77 10.97
CA PRO A 45 -5.59 14.88 10.39
C PRO A 45 -4.64 14.46 9.25
N ASN A 46 -4.18 13.21 9.28
CA ASN A 46 -3.32 12.61 8.27
C ASN A 46 -4.02 11.42 7.62
N ALA A 47 -5.30 11.59 7.27
CA ALA A 47 -6.05 10.57 6.54
C ALA A 47 -5.22 10.04 5.36
N GLN A 48 -5.24 8.73 5.20
CA GLN A 48 -4.60 8.05 4.08
C GLN A 48 -5.65 7.35 3.24
N CYS A 49 -5.40 7.33 1.94
CA CYS A 49 -6.17 6.58 0.98
C CYS A 49 -5.28 5.47 0.39
N GLY A 50 -5.74 4.23 0.44
CA GLY A 50 -5.12 3.11 -0.27
C GLY A 50 -5.84 2.87 -1.59
N GLU A 51 -5.11 2.80 -2.71
CA GLU A 51 -5.62 2.51 -4.05
C GLU A 51 -5.04 1.21 -4.58
N THR A 52 -5.88 0.36 -5.19
CA THR A 52 -5.47 -0.95 -5.67
C THR A 52 -6.15 -1.33 -6.98
N CYS A 53 -5.44 -2.10 -7.79
CA CYS A 53 -6.01 -2.80 -8.93
C CYS A 53 -6.42 -4.22 -8.53
N MET A 54 -7.73 -4.48 -8.54
CA MET A 54 -8.28 -5.74 -8.05
C MET A 54 -9.32 -6.32 -9.01
N MET A 55 -9.41 -7.65 -9.07
CA MET A 55 -10.48 -8.35 -9.78
C MET A 55 -11.84 -8.00 -9.15
N PRO A 56 -12.88 -7.60 -9.92
CA PRO A 56 -14.19 -7.24 -9.38
C PRO A 56 -14.83 -8.36 -8.54
N SER A 57 -14.55 -9.62 -8.87
CA SER A 57 -15.01 -10.79 -8.10
C SER A 57 -14.49 -10.82 -6.65
N ARG A 58 -13.36 -10.18 -6.36
CA ARG A 58 -12.79 -10.09 -5.00
C ARG A 58 -13.37 -8.93 -4.18
N PHE A 59 -14.11 -8.00 -4.79
CA PHE A 59 -14.62 -6.80 -4.12
C PHE A 59 -15.45 -7.14 -2.87
N LYS A 60 -16.41 -8.05 -2.99
CA LYS A 60 -17.28 -8.42 -1.85
C LYS A 60 -16.49 -9.04 -0.69
N PHE A 61 -15.47 -9.84 -0.99
CA PHE A 61 -14.61 -10.44 0.01
C PHE A 61 -13.83 -9.37 0.78
N TRP A 62 -13.17 -8.45 0.06
CA TRP A 62 -12.39 -7.39 0.70
C TRP A 62 -13.26 -6.36 1.41
N LYS A 63 -14.45 -6.05 0.90
CA LYS A 63 -15.41 -5.15 1.53
C LYS A 63 -15.87 -5.62 2.92
N LEU A 64 -15.78 -6.92 3.21
CA LEU A 64 -16.04 -7.47 4.55
C LEU A 64 -14.99 -7.03 5.58
N PHE A 65 -13.72 -6.96 5.17
CA PHE A 65 -12.60 -6.57 6.03
C PHE A 65 -12.28 -5.07 5.94
N GLU A 66 -12.63 -4.44 4.82
CA GLU A 66 -12.52 -3.02 4.57
C GLU A 66 -13.89 -2.42 4.25
N PRO A 67 -14.72 -2.11 5.25
CA PRO A 67 -16.07 -1.59 5.05
C PRO A 67 -16.14 -0.29 4.23
N LYS A 68 -15.04 0.46 4.13
CA LYS A 68 -14.94 1.72 3.36
C LYS A 68 -14.41 1.54 1.92
N LEU A 69 -14.07 0.31 1.50
CA LEU A 69 -13.59 -0.01 0.16
C LEU A 69 -14.62 0.34 -0.93
N SER A 70 -14.23 1.10 -1.94
CA SER A 70 -15.14 1.61 -2.97
C SER A 70 -14.48 1.53 -4.34
N LYS A 71 -15.27 1.45 -5.42
CA LYS A 71 -14.75 1.51 -6.79
C LYS A 71 -14.28 2.92 -7.12
N GLY A 72 -13.14 3.06 -7.80
CA GLY A 72 -12.56 4.34 -8.21
C GLY A 72 -11.12 4.52 -7.71
N THR A 73 -10.63 5.76 -7.77
CA THR A 73 -9.25 6.14 -7.43
C THR A 73 -9.20 7.06 -6.20
N CYS A 74 -8.09 7.04 -5.48
CA CYS A 74 -7.75 7.99 -4.43
C CYS A 74 -7.71 9.43 -4.95
N ALA A 75 -7.23 9.63 -6.18
CA ALA A 75 -7.22 10.92 -6.84
C ALA A 75 -8.63 11.54 -6.96
N SER A 76 -9.67 10.72 -7.19
CA SER A 76 -11.07 11.19 -7.23
C SER A 76 -11.58 11.76 -5.90
N LYS A 77 -10.85 11.51 -4.80
CA LYS A 77 -11.12 11.99 -3.44
C LYS A 77 -10.13 13.07 -2.97
N GLY A 78 -9.27 13.56 -3.85
CA GLY A 78 -8.27 14.58 -3.54
C GLY A 78 -6.97 14.06 -2.90
N PHE A 79 -6.79 12.73 -2.87
CA PHE A 79 -5.57 12.09 -2.40
C PHE A 79 -4.65 11.84 -3.59
N THR A 80 -3.75 12.78 -3.85
CA THR A 80 -2.90 12.81 -5.05
C THR A 80 -1.40 12.70 -4.76
N LYS A 81 -1.00 12.82 -3.49
CA LYS A 81 0.40 12.74 -3.09
C LYS A 81 0.73 11.30 -2.69
N TYR A 82 1.49 10.61 -3.54
CA TYR A 82 1.98 9.26 -3.28
C TYR A 82 2.88 9.22 -2.04
N VAL A 83 2.77 8.14 -1.26
CA VAL A 83 3.53 7.89 -0.04
C VAL A 83 4.35 6.61 -0.17
N SER A 84 3.69 5.49 -0.47
CA SER A 84 4.30 4.16 -0.47
C SER A 84 3.45 3.17 -1.28
N THR A 85 4.04 2.03 -1.64
CA THR A 85 3.32 0.86 -2.10
C THR A 85 3.45 -0.22 -1.04
N GLU A 86 2.31 -0.76 -0.59
CA GLU A 86 2.22 -1.72 0.50
C GLU A 86 1.44 -2.95 0.06
N THR A 87 1.60 -4.05 0.78
CA THR A 87 0.83 -5.28 0.55
C THR A 87 0.15 -5.67 1.85
N ASP A 88 -1.16 -5.47 1.88
CA ASP A 88 -2.00 -5.76 3.03
C ASP A 88 -2.52 -7.20 2.96
N GLY A 89 -2.80 -7.77 4.12
CA GLY A 89 -3.34 -9.12 4.25
C GLY A 89 -2.29 -10.18 4.51
N VAL A 90 -2.72 -11.43 4.51
CA VAL A 90 -1.89 -12.60 4.82
C VAL A 90 -1.91 -13.54 3.62
N TRP A 91 -0.76 -14.10 3.27
CA TRP A 91 -0.70 -15.07 2.17
C TRP A 91 -1.66 -16.25 2.41
N PRO A 92 -2.48 -16.69 1.44
CA PRO A 92 -2.58 -16.26 0.02
C PRO A 92 -3.59 -15.12 -0.25
N LEU A 93 -4.20 -14.55 0.79
CA LEU A 93 -5.17 -13.47 0.75
C LEU A 93 -4.51 -12.12 1.05
N ALA A 94 -3.59 -11.73 0.15
CA ALA A 94 -2.95 -10.43 0.19
C ALA A 94 -3.39 -9.56 -1.00
N ASN A 95 -3.25 -8.24 -0.86
CA ASN A 95 -3.53 -7.28 -1.90
C ASN A 95 -2.55 -6.09 -1.83
N THR A 96 -1.87 -5.83 -2.95
CA THR A 96 -0.95 -4.71 -3.08
C THR A 96 -1.71 -3.43 -3.42
N ASN A 97 -1.38 -2.34 -2.75
CA ASN A 97 -2.00 -1.04 -2.94
C ASN A 97 -1.00 0.10 -2.78
N ASP A 98 -1.30 1.21 -3.43
CA ASP A 98 -0.57 2.46 -3.31
C ASP A 98 -1.23 3.35 -2.27
N ARG A 99 -0.42 3.94 -1.39
CA ARG A 99 -0.84 4.88 -0.36
C ARG A 99 -0.71 6.30 -0.85
N TYR A 100 -1.77 7.08 -0.60
CA TYR A 100 -1.83 8.49 -0.93
C TYR A 100 -2.30 9.30 0.27
N VAL A 101 -1.81 10.53 0.36
CA VAL A 101 -2.34 11.59 1.23
C VAL A 101 -2.92 12.72 0.37
N GLN A 102 -3.68 13.62 1.01
CA GLN A 102 -4.21 14.78 0.31
C GLN A 102 -3.08 15.67 -0.23
N GLY A 103 -3.27 16.21 -1.44
CA GLY A 103 -2.31 17.18 -2.02
C GLY A 103 -2.16 18.45 -1.18
N ASN A 104 -3.19 18.76 -0.38
CA ASN A 104 -3.24 19.93 0.52
C ASN A 104 -3.04 19.55 2.00
N SER A 105 -2.57 18.32 2.32
CA SER A 105 -2.32 17.95 3.72
C SER A 105 -1.16 18.80 4.25
N SER A 106 -1.50 19.86 4.96
CA SER A 106 -0.60 20.81 5.60
C SER A 106 0.37 20.10 6.56
N LEU A 107 1.53 19.70 6.04
CA LEU A 107 2.76 19.50 6.81
C LEU A 107 3.50 20.84 7.03
N GLU A 108 2.82 21.96 6.84
CA GLU A 108 3.21 23.26 7.40
C GLU A 108 2.14 23.71 8.41
N VAL A 109 2.61 24.22 9.56
CA VAL A 109 1.86 24.67 10.75
C VAL A 109 1.51 23.59 11.79
N VAL A 110 2.51 22.81 12.22
CA VAL A 110 2.91 22.79 13.65
C VAL A 110 4.45 22.74 13.71
N LYS A 111 5.11 23.85 13.37
CA LYS A 111 6.48 24.09 13.84
C LYS A 111 6.37 24.73 15.23
N THR A 112 6.58 23.92 16.27
CA THR A 112 7.27 24.19 17.57
C THR A 112 6.90 25.45 18.40
N PRO A 113 6.78 25.37 19.74
CA PRO A 113 6.17 26.42 20.55
C PRO A 113 7.03 27.68 20.60
N ARG A 114 6.39 28.85 20.43
CA ARG A 114 6.99 30.12 20.83
C ARG A 114 6.68 30.33 22.31
N ILE A 115 7.60 29.90 23.17
CA ILE A 115 7.76 30.50 24.50
C ILE A 115 8.01 31.99 24.23
N VAL A 116 7.11 32.82 24.75
CA VAL A 116 7.40 34.24 24.97
C VAL A 116 7.33 34.44 26.48
N VAL A 117 8.43 34.98 26.97
CA VAL A 117 8.87 35.22 28.36
C VAL A 117 7.75 35.63 29.31
#